data_AF-E9CRX7-F1
#
_entry.id   AF-E9CRX7-F1
#
_cell.length_a   1.000
_cell.length_b   1.000
_cell.length_c   1.000
_cell.angle_alpha   90.00
_cell.angle_beta   90.00
_cell.angle_gamma   90.00
#
_symmetry.space_group_name_H-M   'P 1'
#
loop_
_entity.id
_entity.type
_entity.pdbx_description
1 polymer ?
#
loop_
_entity_poly.entity_id
_entity_poly.type
_entity_poly.pdbx_seq_one_letter_code
_entity_poly.pdbx_strand_id
1 'polypeptide(L)'
;MEICEQSEAFVEQDGDLIFDHTRLILRGDGEYFYARVNWRVSSPSAVDISQLKINKILTKNIWPPMDSHYTPAPDPLPLNSYIKQSSLLYYSDTPASLEPGRQLLAKMEEATLFDRVLCLQGIESGIKHMHTLGLIHNDLNTSNVIMDKRDNPVIIDFDSCQREGAQLGLKAGTVGWAMEDTVYAIWQNDFFGLSKIQEILMGGEEKGRHGHEC
;
A
#
# COMPACT_ATOMS: atom_id res chain seq x y z
N MET A 1 26.46 -4.78 -10.14
CA MET A 1 25.19 -4.68 -9.41
C MET A 1 25.12 -3.33 -8.72
N GLU A 2 23.92 -2.79 -8.50
CA GLU A 2 23.67 -1.55 -7.77
C GLU A 2 22.53 -1.74 -6.77
N ILE A 3 22.46 -0.90 -5.74
CA ILE A 3 21.29 -0.82 -4.85
C ILE A 3 20.27 0.13 -5.49
N CYS A 4 19.05 -0.34 -5.76
CA CYS A 4 18.00 0.46 -6.40
C CYS A 4 16.87 0.87 -5.44
N GLU A 5 16.63 0.12 -4.36
CA GLU A 5 15.69 0.48 -3.29
C GLU A 5 16.28 0.04 -1.93
N GLN A 6 15.93 0.75 -0.86
CA GLN A 6 16.26 0.34 0.50
C GLN A 6 15.17 0.75 1.49
N SER A 7 15.03 0.00 2.58
CA SER A 7 14.20 0.38 3.73
C SER A 7 14.81 -0.15 5.01
N GLU A 8 14.77 0.64 6.08
CA GLU A 8 15.01 0.15 7.43
C GLU A 8 13.79 -0.62 7.92
N ALA A 9 13.98 -1.61 8.78
CA ALA A 9 12.93 -2.36 9.46
C ALA A 9 13.21 -2.30 10.96
N PHE A 10 12.14 -2.20 11.73
CA PHE A 10 12.21 -2.16 13.19
C PHE A 10 11.32 -3.26 13.76
N VAL A 11 11.50 -3.56 15.03
CA VAL A 11 10.69 -4.51 15.80
C VAL A 11 10.28 -3.86 17.11
N GLU A 12 9.07 -4.14 17.58
CA GLU A 12 8.60 -3.67 18.88
C GLU A 12 9.19 -4.57 19.99
N GLN A 13 9.91 -3.96 20.92
CA GLN A 13 10.41 -4.61 22.14
C GLN A 13 10.12 -3.68 23.32
N ASP A 14 9.39 -4.20 24.31
CA ASP A 14 9.02 -3.48 25.53
C ASP A 14 8.32 -2.12 25.28
N GLY A 15 7.59 -2.00 24.17
CA GLY A 15 6.86 -0.80 23.77
C GLY A 15 7.70 0.22 22.98
N ASP A 16 8.99 -0.07 22.74
CA ASP A 16 9.88 0.74 21.93
C ASP A 16 10.16 0.10 20.57
N LEU A 17 10.28 0.93 19.53
CA LEU A 17 10.69 0.49 18.20
C LEU A 17 12.22 0.42 18.11
N ILE A 18 12.75 -0.79 18.01
CA ILE A 18 14.17 -1.06 17.93
C ILE A 18 14.53 -1.42 16.50
N PHE A 19 15.59 -0.80 15.97
CA PHE A 19 16.12 -1.14 14.65
C PHE A 19 16.48 -2.64 14.58
N ASP A 20 15.99 -3.32 13.55
CA ASP A 20 16.22 -4.75 13.33
C ASP A 20 17.22 -4.95 12.17
N HIS A 21 16.87 -4.49 10.97
CA HIS A 21 17.73 -4.59 9.79
C HIS A 21 17.44 -3.51 8.76
N THR A 22 18.36 -3.32 7.82
CA THR A 22 18.10 -2.62 6.56
C THR A 22 17.93 -3.65 5.45
N ARG A 23 16.83 -3.56 4.71
CA ARG A 23 16.58 -4.31 3.49
C ARG A 23 17.10 -3.53 2.29
N LEU A 24 17.88 -4.18 1.43
CA LEU A 24 18.46 -3.62 0.22
C LEU A 24 17.94 -4.40 -0.99
N ILE A 25 17.45 -3.70 -2.01
CA ILE A 25 17.13 -4.29 -3.32
C ILE A 25 18.28 -4.00 -4.27
N LEU A 26 18.79 -5.05 -4.88
CA LEU A 26 19.94 -5.02 -5.78
C LEU A 26 19.49 -5.34 -7.21
N ARG A 27 20.06 -4.64 -8.17
CA ARG A 27 19.87 -4.87 -9.60
C ARG A 27 21.19 -5.18 -10.28
N GLY A 28 21.23 -6.22 -11.12
CA GLY A 28 22.38 -6.53 -11.97
C GLY A 28 22.05 -7.56 -13.04
N ASP A 29 22.59 -7.35 -14.24
CA ASP A 29 22.42 -8.26 -15.38
C ASP A 29 20.95 -8.57 -15.72
N GLY A 30 20.06 -7.60 -15.51
CA GLY A 30 18.61 -7.73 -15.71
C GLY A 30 17.89 -8.52 -14.61
N GLU A 31 18.59 -8.96 -13.57
CA GLU A 31 18.05 -9.69 -12.44
C GLU A 31 17.95 -8.81 -11.19
N TYR A 32 17.08 -9.23 -10.28
CA TYR A 32 16.80 -8.54 -9.02
C TYR A 32 17.10 -9.46 -7.84
N PHE A 33 17.68 -8.89 -6.79
CA PHE A 33 18.04 -9.59 -5.56
C PHE A 33 17.66 -8.72 -4.36
N TYR A 34 17.54 -9.34 -3.19
CA TYR A 34 17.46 -8.61 -1.93
C TYR A 34 18.54 -9.09 -0.95
N ALA A 35 18.99 -8.19 -0.09
CA ALA A 35 19.86 -8.48 1.04
C ALA A 35 19.27 -7.85 2.32
N ARG A 36 19.55 -8.47 3.46
CA ARG A 36 19.27 -7.89 4.79
C ARG A 36 20.59 -7.66 5.50
N VAL A 37 20.80 -6.45 6.00
CA VAL A 37 21.99 -6.08 6.75
C VAL A 37 21.60 -5.57 8.14
N ASN A 38 22.34 -5.93 9.17
CA ASN A 38 22.03 -5.58 10.56
C ASN A 38 22.62 -4.23 10.99
N TRP A 39 22.90 -3.35 10.02
CA TRP A 39 23.35 -1.98 10.26
C TRP A 39 22.55 -1.01 9.39
N ARG A 40 22.55 0.27 9.78
CA ARG A 40 21.89 1.35 9.06
C ARG A 40 22.74 1.77 7.86
N VAL A 41 22.12 1.88 6.68
CA VAL A 41 22.82 2.26 5.45
C VAL A 41 22.60 3.73 5.14
N SER A 42 23.58 4.57 5.50
CA SER A 42 23.53 6.02 5.27
C SER A 42 23.72 6.40 3.80
N SER A 43 24.45 5.59 3.03
CA SER A 43 24.72 5.82 1.61
C SER A 43 24.81 4.48 0.86
N PRO A 44 23.98 4.24 -0.16
CA PRO A 44 24.03 3.01 -0.94
C PRO A 44 25.40 2.77 -1.61
N SER A 45 26.06 3.84 -2.06
CA SER A 45 27.38 3.78 -2.69
C SER A 45 28.52 3.36 -1.76
N ALA A 46 28.31 3.38 -0.44
CA ALA A 46 29.30 2.94 0.54
C ALA A 46 29.19 1.45 0.87
N VAL A 47 28.17 0.75 0.37
CA VAL A 47 27.95 -0.67 0.63
C VAL A 47 28.78 -1.52 -0.34
N ASP A 48 29.65 -2.37 0.20
CA ASP A 48 30.33 -3.39 -0.60
C ASP A 48 29.35 -4.55 -0.89
N ILE A 49 28.70 -4.48 -2.06
CA ILE A 49 27.71 -5.47 -2.50
C ILE A 49 28.32 -6.89 -2.57
N SER A 50 29.63 -7.02 -2.84
CA SER A 50 30.27 -8.33 -3.01
C SER A 50 30.31 -9.16 -1.73
N GLN A 51 30.16 -8.51 -0.58
CA GLN A 51 30.17 -9.14 0.74
C GLN A 51 28.76 -9.48 1.26
N LEU A 52 27.71 -9.08 0.54
CA LEU A 52 26.34 -9.27 0.99
C LEU A 52 25.88 -10.71 0.74
N LYS A 53 25.12 -11.25 1.70
CA LYS A 53 24.29 -12.43 1.46
C LYS A 53 23.05 -12.00 0.68
N ILE A 54 23.10 -12.18 -0.63
CA ILE A 54 22.02 -11.82 -1.55
C ILE A 54 21.11 -13.03 -1.82
N ASN A 55 19.81 -12.77 -1.96
CA ASN A 55 18.81 -13.77 -2.33
C ASN A 55 18.08 -13.28 -3.58
N LYS A 56 17.84 -14.17 -4.54
CA LYS A 56 17.23 -13.80 -5.82
C LYS A 56 15.74 -13.54 -5.66
N ILE A 57 15.26 -12.43 -6.24
CA ILE A 57 13.84 -12.16 -6.41
C ILE A 57 13.44 -12.74 -7.76
N LEU A 58 12.49 -13.68 -7.76
CA LEU A 58 12.03 -14.30 -8.98
C LEU A 58 11.25 -13.27 -9.82
N THR A 59 11.76 -12.95 -11.00
CA THR A 59 11.14 -11.96 -11.91
C THR A 59 9.71 -12.30 -12.27
N LYS A 60 9.37 -13.58 -12.41
CA LYS A 60 7.98 -14.03 -12.63
C LYS A 60 7.00 -13.65 -11.51
N ASN A 61 7.50 -13.35 -10.31
CA ASN A 61 6.66 -12.87 -9.20
C ASN A 61 6.41 -11.36 -9.33
N ILE A 62 7.36 -10.61 -9.91
CA ILE A 62 7.26 -9.16 -10.13
C ILE A 62 6.49 -8.87 -11.43
N TRP A 63 6.88 -9.55 -12.50
CA TRP A 63 6.33 -9.46 -13.85
C TRP A 63 5.98 -10.87 -14.33
N PRO A 64 4.78 -11.37 -13.98
CA PRO A 64 4.33 -12.64 -14.50
C PRO A 64 4.26 -12.60 -16.04
N PRO A 65 4.55 -13.72 -16.72
CA PRO A 65 4.33 -13.82 -18.17
C PRO A 65 2.89 -13.40 -18.50
N MET A 66 2.74 -12.53 -19.50
CA MET A 66 1.43 -12.07 -19.94
C MET A 66 0.65 -13.25 -20.52
N ASP A 67 -0.51 -13.57 -19.92
CA ASP A 67 -1.43 -14.53 -20.50
C ASP A 67 -2.08 -13.93 -21.74
N SER A 68 -2.08 -14.69 -22.85
CA SER A 68 -2.64 -14.26 -24.14
C SER A 68 -4.14 -13.96 -24.11
N HIS A 69 -4.86 -14.37 -23.08
CA HIS A 69 -6.29 -14.04 -22.92
C HIS A 69 -6.53 -12.61 -22.44
N TYR A 70 -5.53 -11.93 -21.87
CA TYR A 70 -5.66 -10.55 -21.45
C TYR A 70 -5.43 -9.58 -22.62
N THR A 71 -6.15 -8.46 -22.61
CA THR A 71 -5.96 -7.40 -23.61
C THR A 71 -4.71 -6.58 -23.26
N PRO A 72 -3.72 -6.46 -24.16
CA PRO A 72 -2.56 -5.63 -23.91
C PRO A 72 -2.95 -4.14 -23.84
N ALA A 73 -2.33 -3.40 -22.93
CA ALA A 73 -2.45 -1.95 -22.93
C ALA A 73 -1.84 -1.35 -24.22
N PRO A 74 -2.30 -0.19 -24.69
CA PRO A 74 -1.71 0.49 -25.83
C PRO A 74 -0.21 0.72 -25.65
N ASP A 75 0.58 0.49 -26.69
CA ASP A 75 2.01 0.79 -26.75
C ASP A 75 2.28 1.73 -27.94
N PRO A 76 2.70 3.00 -27.70
CA PRO A 76 2.98 3.60 -26.40
C PRO A 76 1.70 3.91 -25.62
N LEU A 77 1.81 3.95 -24.30
CA LEU A 77 0.72 4.41 -23.45
C LEU A 77 0.38 5.88 -23.73
N PRO A 78 -0.89 6.29 -23.53
CA PRO A 78 -1.27 7.70 -23.53
C PRO A 78 -0.39 8.56 -22.63
N LEU A 79 -0.18 9.82 -23.00
CA LEU A 79 0.77 10.72 -22.32
C LEU A 79 0.45 10.96 -20.84
N ASN A 80 -0.82 10.80 -20.45
CA ASN A 80 -1.32 10.95 -19.08
C ASN A 80 -1.51 9.60 -18.37
N SER A 81 -0.96 8.51 -18.89
CA SER A 81 -0.98 7.21 -18.22
C SER A 81 0.10 7.13 -17.15
N TYR A 82 -0.31 6.69 -15.96
CA TYR A 82 0.60 6.37 -14.87
C TYR A 82 0.70 4.86 -14.74
N ILE A 83 1.90 4.30 -14.89
CA ILE A 83 2.15 2.89 -14.58
C ILE A 83 2.56 2.80 -13.12
N LYS A 84 1.79 2.07 -12.32
CA LYS A 84 2.22 1.69 -10.97
C LYS A 84 3.42 0.74 -11.09
N GLN A 85 4.57 1.15 -10.56
CA GLN A 85 5.66 0.23 -10.30
C GLN A 85 5.51 -0.31 -8.88
N SER A 86 5.42 -1.63 -8.77
CA SER A 86 5.46 -2.29 -7.48
C SER A 86 6.82 -2.08 -6.83
N SER A 87 6.87 -1.60 -5.58
CA SER A 87 8.13 -1.55 -4.86
C SER A 87 8.67 -2.96 -4.66
N LEU A 88 9.93 -3.15 -5.03
CA LEU A 88 10.60 -4.45 -4.94
C LEU A 88 10.86 -4.86 -3.49
N LEU A 89 10.76 -3.92 -2.54
CA LEU A 89 10.83 -4.18 -1.10
C LEU A 89 9.80 -5.22 -0.66
N TYR A 90 8.63 -5.24 -1.30
CA TYR A 90 7.53 -6.14 -0.97
C TYR A 90 7.62 -7.52 -1.60
N TYR A 91 8.70 -7.88 -2.31
CA TYR A 91 8.78 -9.17 -2.98
C TYR A 91 9.68 -10.16 -2.23
N SER A 92 9.36 -11.45 -2.38
CA SER A 92 10.05 -12.62 -1.82
C SER A 92 9.62 -13.02 -0.40
N ASP A 93 10.33 -12.57 0.62
CA ASP A 93 10.21 -13.05 2.00
C ASP A 93 9.32 -12.16 2.88
N THR A 94 8.48 -11.33 2.25
CA THR A 94 7.44 -10.56 2.93
C THR A 94 6.05 -11.11 2.53
N PRO A 95 5.07 -11.13 3.45
CA PRO A 95 3.69 -11.52 3.13
C PRO A 95 3.07 -10.71 1.98
N ALA A 96 3.48 -9.45 1.83
CA ALA A 96 3.06 -8.54 0.76
C ALA A 96 3.38 -9.05 -0.67
N SER A 97 4.37 -9.94 -0.80
CA SER A 97 4.77 -10.51 -2.09
C SER A 97 3.73 -11.44 -2.71
N LEU A 98 2.81 -11.95 -1.89
CA LEU A 98 1.75 -12.86 -2.29
C LEU A 98 0.43 -12.13 -2.51
N GLU A 99 0.26 -10.92 -1.96
CA GLU A 99 -0.98 -10.14 -2.04
C GLU A 99 -0.66 -8.64 -2.19
N PRO A 100 -0.54 -8.11 -3.42
CA PRO A 100 -0.24 -6.69 -3.67
C PRO A 100 -1.25 -5.70 -3.08
N GLY A 101 -2.49 -6.14 -2.84
CA GLY A 101 -3.53 -5.38 -2.12
C GLY A 101 -3.28 -5.25 -0.62
N ARG A 102 -2.24 -5.88 -0.07
CA ARG A 102 -1.83 -5.70 1.33
C ARG A 102 -0.72 -4.68 1.52
N GLN A 103 -0.36 -3.88 0.51
CA GLN A 103 0.75 -2.92 0.65
C GLN A 103 0.57 -1.97 1.85
N LEU A 104 -0.65 -1.44 2.05
CA LEU A 104 -0.93 -0.58 3.21
C LEU A 104 -0.82 -1.35 4.54
N LEU A 105 -1.33 -2.59 4.60
CA LEU A 105 -1.23 -3.45 5.78
C LEU A 105 0.22 -3.87 6.08
N ALA A 106 1.00 -4.18 5.04
CA ALA A 106 2.40 -4.56 5.17
C ALA A 106 3.25 -3.39 5.68
N LYS A 107 2.95 -2.15 5.27
CA LYS A 107 3.56 -0.95 5.86
C LYS A 107 3.25 -0.77 7.34
N MET A 108 2.14 -1.31 7.83
CA MET A 108 1.84 -1.31 9.27
C MET A 108 2.63 -2.39 10.03
N GLU A 109 2.93 -3.52 9.39
CA GLU A 109 3.72 -4.63 9.95
C GLU A 109 5.23 -4.34 9.89
N GLU A 110 5.69 -3.59 8.89
CA GLU A 110 7.05 -3.05 8.80
C GLU A 110 7.16 -1.87 9.78
N ALA A 111 7.88 -2.01 10.90
CA ALA A 111 7.96 -0.94 11.90
C ALA A 111 8.86 0.25 11.49
N THR A 112 8.87 0.60 10.21
CA THR A 112 9.35 1.88 9.71
C THR A 112 8.62 3.05 10.37
N LEU A 113 9.21 4.24 10.21
CA LEU A 113 8.66 5.57 10.50
C LEU A 113 7.47 5.92 9.58
N PHE A 114 6.58 4.95 9.34
CA PHE A 114 5.35 5.15 8.58
C PHE A 114 4.41 6.02 9.41
N ASP A 115 4.31 7.29 9.01
CA ASP A 115 3.41 8.23 9.68
C ASP A 115 1.97 7.94 9.26
N ARG A 116 1.31 7.13 10.10
CA ARG A 116 -0.09 6.71 9.94
C ARG A 116 -1.05 7.89 9.87
N VAL A 117 -0.74 8.97 10.60
CA VAL A 117 -1.57 10.18 10.63
C VAL A 117 -1.44 10.92 9.29
N LEU A 118 -0.22 11.11 8.79
CA LEU A 118 0.00 11.71 7.47
C LEU A 118 -0.59 10.85 6.35
N CYS A 119 -0.50 9.52 6.44
CA CYS A 119 -1.14 8.63 5.48
C CYS A 119 -2.66 8.81 5.49
N LEU A 120 -3.31 8.80 6.67
CA LEU A 120 -4.75 8.97 6.76
C LEU A 120 -5.20 10.33 6.21
N GLN A 121 -4.46 11.40 6.54
CA GLN A 121 -4.70 12.74 5.99
C GLN A 121 -4.54 12.79 4.47
N GLY A 122 -3.55 12.06 3.92
CA GLY A 122 -3.36 11.93 2.48
C GLY A 122 -4.53 11.24 1.79
N ILE A 123 -5.04 10.14 2.36
CA ILE A 123 -6.22 9.44 1.85
C ILE A 123 -7.44 10.37 1.91
N GLU A 124 -7.69 11.00 3.05
CA GLU A 124 -8.82 11.93 3.22
C GLU A 124 -8.76 13.11 2.23
N SER A 125 -7.57 13.67 2.02
CA SER A 125 -7.34 14.73 1.02
C SER A 125 -7.68 14.27 -0.40
N GLY A 126 -7.27 13.04 -0.76
CA GLY A 126 -7.62 12.42 -2.04
C GLY A 126 -9.14 12.24 -2.20
N ILE A 127 -9.82 11.74 -1.16
CA ILE A 127 -11.29 11.60 -1.14
C ILE A 127 -11.97 12.95 -1.36
N LYS A 128 -11.60 13.96 -0.57
CA LYS A 128 -12.18 15.31 -0.68
C LYS A 128 -11.95 15.88 -2.07
N HIS A 129 -10.77 15.69 -2.66
CA HIS A 129 -10.50 16.13 -4.01
C HIS A 129 -11.45 15.47 -5.03
N MET A 130 -11.63 14.15 -4.98
CA MET A 130 -12.61 13.45 -5.84
C MET A 130 -14.03 13.98 -5.66
N HIS A 131 -14.45 14.23 -4.41
CA HIS A 131 -15.78 14.77 -4.11
C HIS A 131 -15.97 16.17 -4.71
N THR A 132 -14.94 17.03 -4.73
CA THR A 132 -15.02 18.34 -5.40
C THR A 132 -15.18 18.23 -6.91
N LEU A 133 -14.78 17.10 -7.51
CA LEU A 133 -15.03 16.78 -8.93
C LEU A 133 -16.40 16.12 -9.16
N GLY A 134 -17.19 15.90 -8.10
CA GLY A 134 -18.47 15.20 -8.15
C GLY A 134 -18.35 13.70 -8.37
N LEU A 135 -17.22 13.10 -7.99
CA LEU A 135 -16.92 11.68 -8.10
C LEU A 135 -16.91 11.03 -6.73
N ILE A 136 -17.61 9.90 -6.59
CA ILE A 136 -17.65 9.06 -5.38
C ILE A 136 -17.04 7.71 -5.74
N HIS A 137 -16.10 7.21 -4.95
CA HIS A 137 -15.37 5.99 -5.28
C HIS A 137 -16.18 4.71 -5.00
N ASN A 138 -16.96 4.70 -3.92
CA ASN A 138 -17.85 3.61 -3.48
C ASN A 138 -17.20 2.28 -3.09
N ASP A 139 -15.86 2.19 -3.11
CA ASP A 139 -15.14 0.96 -2.78
C ASP A 139 -13.77 1.26 -2.14
N LEU A 140 -13.76 2.20 -1.20
CA LEU A 140 -12.56 2.53 -0.43
C LEU A 140 -12.26 1.42 0.59
N ASN A 141 -11.12 0.77 0.42
CA ASN A 141 -10.59 -0.24 1.32
C ASN A 141 -9.05 -0.22 1.30
N THR A 142 -8.40 -0.99 2.17
CA THR A 142 -6.92 -1.00 2.27
C THR A 142 -6.22 -1.52 1.02
N SER A 143 -6.88 -2.30 0.18
CA SER A 143 -6.35 -2.79 -1.11
C SER A 143 -6.46 -1.78 -2.24
N ASN A 144 -7.41 -0.85 -2.13
CA ASN A 144 -7.62 0.24 -3.07
C ASN A 144 -6.85 1.52 -2.70
N VAL A 145 -5.93 1.40 -1.73
CA VAL A 145 -4.94 2.42 -1.39
C VAL A 145 -3.54 1.83 -1.52
N ILE A 146 -2.72 2.47 -2.32
CA ILE A 146 -1.35 2.03 -2.60
C ILE A 146 -0.37 3.12 -2.16
N MET A 147 0.88 2.75 -1.93
CA MET A 147 1.93 3.71 -1.59
C MET A 147 2.78 4.02 -2.82
N ASP A 148 3.06 5.29 -3.06
CA ASP A 148 4.07 5.70 -4.03
C ASP A 148 5.49 5.53 -3.47
N LYS A 149 6.51 5.82 -4.29
CA LYS A 149 7.93 5.71 -3.91
C LYS A 149 8.40 6.68 -2.82
N ARG A 150 7.54 7.58 -2.36
CA ARG A 150 7.78 8.57 -1.29
C ARG A 150 6.85 8.34 -0.09
N ASP A 151 6.21 7.18 -0.02
CA ASP A 151 5.23 6.83 1.01
C ASP A 151 4.01 7.77 1.05
N ASN A 152 3.61 8.36 -0.08
CA ASN A 152 2.30 9.01 -0.19
C ASN A 152 1.21 8.00 -0.56
N PRO A 153 0.02 8.07 0.06
CA PRO A 153 -1.10 7.23 -0.33
C PRO A 153 -1.68 7.68 -1.66
N VAL A 154 -2.01 6.72 -2.51
CA VAL A 154 -2.67 6.93 -3.79
C VAL A 154 -3.90 6.03 -3.85
N ILE A 155 -5.06 6.65 -4.04
CA ILE A 155 -6.34 5.93 -4.22
C ILE A 155 -6.38 5.36 -5.63
N ILE A 156 -6.76 4.10 -5.77
CA ILE A 156 -6.83 3.36 -7.03
C ILE A 156 -8.14 2.58 -7.13
N ASP A 157 -8.36 1.97 -8.29
CA ASP A 157 -9.50 1.10 -8.59
C ASP A 157 -10.85 1.82 -8.63
N PHE A 158 -11.01 2.64 -9.67
CA PHE A 158 -12.19 3.46 -9.92
C PHE A 158 -13.33 2.68 -10.62
N ASP A 159 -13.29 1.35 -10.67
CA ASP A 159 -14.31 0.54 -11.35
C ASP A 159 -15.71 0.72 -10.75
N SER A 160 -15.77 1.01 -9.44
CA SER A 160 -17.00 1.31 -8.69
C SER A 160 -17.30 2.81 -8.60
N CYS A 161 -16.44 3.65 -9.19
CA CYS A 161 -16.58 5.09 -9.11
C CYS A 161 -17.79 5.56 -9.91
N GLN A 162 -18.56 6.46 -9.31
CA GLN A 162 -19.78 7.00 -9.89
C GLN A 162 -19.87 8.51 -9.65
N ARG A 163 -20.69 9.18 -10.46
CA ARG A 163 -21.06 10.56 -10.17
C ARG A 163 -21.90 10.63 -8.90
N GLU A 164 -21.74 11.68 -8.12
CA GLU A 164 -22.58 11.95 -6.96
C GLU A 164 -24.08 11.86 -7.32
N GLY A 165 -24.84 11.13 -6.51
CA GLY A 165 -26.28 10.89 -6.68
C GLY A 165 -26.63 9.80 -7.70
N ALA A 166 -25.67 9.21 -8.41
CA ALA A 166 -25.93 8.10 -9.32
C ALA A 166 -26.38 6.85 -8.53
N GLN A 167 -27.29 6.08 -9.14
CA GLN A 167 -27.74 4.82 -8.56
C GLN A 167 -26.62 3.77 -8.67
N LEU A 168 -26.37 3.08 -7.56
CA LEU A 168 -25.38 2.03 -7.47
C LEU A 168 -25.92 0.73 -8.08
N GLY A 169 -25.07 0.05 -8.86
CA GLY A 169 -25.35 -1.28 -9.43
C GLY A 169 -24.86 -2.40 -8.52
N LEU A 170 -24.87 -3.64 -9.05
CA LEU A 170 -24.42 -4.86 -8.35
C LEU A 170 -22.94 -4.83 -7.87
N LYS A 171 -22.14 -3.87 -8.35
CA LYS A 171 -20.69 -3.76 -8.07
C LYS A 171 -20.34 -2.72 -7.00
N ALA A 172 -21.28 -2.27 -6.17
CA ALA A 172 -20.98 -1.25 -5.18
C ALA A 172 -20.36 -1.84 -3.90
N GLY A 173 -19.06 -1.63 -3.75
CA GLY A 173 -18.34 -1.81 -2.51
C GLY A 173 -18.00 -3.25 -2.12
N THR A 174 -16.94 -3.39 -1.34
CA THR A 174 -16.48 -4.67 -0.80
C THR A 174 -17.19 -4.98 0.52
N VAL A 175 -17.61 -6.24 0.73
CA VAL A 175 -18.26 -6.69 1.98
C VAL A 175 -17.38 -6.34 3.19
N GLY A 176 -17.97 -5.69 4.20
CA GLY A 176 -17.27 -5.20 5.39
C GLY A 176 -16.59 -3.84 5.24
N TRP A 177 -16.53 -3.29 4.03
CA TRP A 177 -15.97 -1.96 3.70
C TRP A 177 -17.01 -0.96 3.20
N ALA A 178 -18.19 -1.45 2.83
CA ALA A 178 -19.29 -0.63 2.34
C ALA A 178 -20.42 -0.53 3.37
N MET A 179 -21.15 0.58 3.34
CA MET A 179 -22.39 0.72 4.10
C MET A 179 -23.44 -0.27 3.58
N GLU A 180 -24.11 -0.98 4.50
CA GLU A 180 -25.24 -1.84 4.14
C GLU A 180 -26.37 -1.02 3.52
N ASP A 181 -27.06 -1.61 2.54
CA ASP A 181 -28.22 -1.04 1.85
C ASP A 181 -28.01 0.33 1.16
N THR A 182 -26.76 0.72 0.87
CA THR A 182 -26.52 1.94 0.10
C THR A 182 -26.98 1.77 -1.36
N VAL A 183 -27.86 2.68 -1.81
CA VAL A 183 -28.46 2.65 -3.15
C VAL A 183 -27.86 3.71 -4.08
N TYR A 184 -27.19 4.72 -3.51
CA TYR A 184 -26.71 5.89 -4.26
C TYR A 184 -25.25 6.19 -3.93
N ALA A 185 -24.55 6.71 -4.93
CA ALA A 185 -23.20 7.24 -4.80
C ALA A 185 -23.26 8.55 -3.99
N ILE A 186 -22.97 8.46 -2.69
CA ILE A 186 -22.97 9.60 -1.76
C ILE A 186 -21.64 9.65 -1.02
N TRP A 187 -21.25 10.84 -0.55
CA TRP A 187 -19.95 11.08 0.07
C TRP A 187 -19.71 10.17 1.28
N GLN A 188 -20.79 9.82 2.00
CA GLN A 188 -20.77 8.93 3.17
C GLN A 188 -20.21 7.54 2.84
N ASN A 189 -20.37 7.05 1.61
CA ASN A 189 -19.83 5.74 1.21
C ASN A 189 -18.30 5.73 1.33
N ASP A 190 -17.63 6.77 0.83
CA ASP A 190 -16.16 6.86 0.89
C ASP A 190 -15.66 7.17 2.31
N PHE A 191 -16.39 8.01 3.06
CA PHE A 191 -16.05 8.30 4.45
C PHE A 191 -16.23 7.08 5.38
N PHE A 192 -17.17 6.19 5.08
CA PHE A 192 -17.30 4.92 5.78
C PHE A 192 -16.12 3.99 5.49
N GLY A 193 -15.71 3.86 4.22
CA GLY A 193 -14.49 3.13 3.86
C GLY A 193 -13.26 3.72 4.56
N LEU A 194 -13.14 5.05 4.59
CA LEU A 194 -12.07 5.77 5.30
C LEU A 194 -12.08 5.46 6.80
N SER A 195 -13.25 5.41 7.46
CA SER A 195 -13.31 5.11 8.89
C SER A 195 -12.83 3.69 9.18
N LYS A 196 -13.12 2.72 8.30
CA LYS A 196 -12.57 1.35 8.40
C LYS A 196 -11.06 1.31 8.21
N ILE A 197 -10.54 2.06 7.24
CA ILE A 197 -9.08 2.21 7.07
C ILE A 197 -8.46 2.83 8.33
N GLN A 198 -9.09 3.85 8.92
CA GLN A 198 -8.64 4.48 10.16
C GLN A 198 -8.62 3.52 11.35
N GLU A 199 -9.69 2.74 11.56
CA GLU A 199 -9.77 1.71 12.63
C GLU A 199 -8.58 0.75 12.55
N ILE A 200 -8.21 0.35 11.34
CA ILE A 200 -7.08 -0.54 11.09
C ILE A 200 -5.76 0.18 11.35
N LEU A 201 -5.53 1.34 10.72
CA LEU A 201 -4.27 2.08 10.82
C LEU A 201 -3.92 2.47 12.25
N MET A 202 -4.91 2.92 13.01
CA MET A 202 -4.71 3.45 14.36
C MET A 202 -4.72 2.36 15.44
N GLY A 203 -5.11 1.13 15.08
CA GLY A 203 -5.33 0.04 16.04
C GLY A 203 -6.56 0.34 16.89
N GLY A 204 -7.65 -0.41 16.69
CA GLY A 204 -8.91 -0.18 17.40
C GLY A 204 -8.70 0.05 18.90
N GLU A 205 -9.01 1.26 19.38
CA GLU A 205 -9.12 1.55 20.81
C GLU A 205 -10.38 0.88 21.34
N GLU A 206 -10.31 -0.41 21.65
CA GLU A 206 -11.18 -1.04 22.63
C GLU A 206 -10.32 -1.74 23.69
N LYS A 207 -9.79 -0.94 24.62
CA LYS A 207 -9.52 -1.40 25.99
C LYS A 207 -10.44 -0.66 26.96
N GLY A 208 -11.59 -1.28 27.20
CA GLY A 208 -12.40 -1.22 28.41
C GLY A 208 -12.38 0.06 29.23
N ARG A 209 -13.29 0.99 28.92
CA ARG A 209 -13.99 1.75 29.96
C ARG A 209 -15.17 0.91 30.44
N HIS A 210 -14.91 -0.07 31.30
CA HIS A 210 -15.92 -0.47 32.27
C HIS A 210 -15.79 0.49 33.45
N GLY A 211 -16.81 1.33 33.61
CA GLY A 211 -16.90 2.29 34.69
C GLY A 211 -16.83 1.59 36.05
N HIS A 212 -16.01 2.14 36.93
CA HIS A 212 -16.35 2.16 38.34
C HIS A 212 -17.15 3.44 38.56
N GLU A 213 -18.47 3.29 38.61
CA GLU A 213 -19.33 4.21 39.37
C GLU A 213 -19.90 3.44 40.56
N CYS A 214 -19.73 4.08 41.72
CA CYS A 214 -20.23 3.79 43.07
C CYS A 214 -19.55 2.67 43.87
#